data_AF-A0A8T6U0R9-F1
#
_entry.id   AF-A0A8T6U0R9-F1
#
_cell.length_a   1.000
_cell.length_b   1.000
_cell.length_c   1.000
_cell.angle_alpha   90.00
_cell.angle_beta   90.00
_cell.angle_gamma   90.00
#
_symmetry.space_group_name_H-M   'P 1'
#
loop_
_entity.id
_entity.type
_entity.pdbx_description
1 polymer ?
#
loop_
_entity_poly.entity_id
_entity_poly.type
_entity_poly.pdbx_seq_one_letter_code
_entity_poly.pdbx_strand_id
1 'polypeptide(L)'
;VSIKPGRLQTTPPVGGYNFVFEACVKAQQVIAPEVYVKSDSESKTVTLAENIMPNSCVTSAVFIKASDPDSITAQLINKGEISKLTIALEKK
;
A
#
# COMPACT_ATOMS: atom_id res chain seq x y z
N VAL A 1 12.00 45.24 23.81
CA VAL A 1 11.12 44.12 23.37
C VAL A 1 11.62 43.66 22.01
N SER A 2 12.21 42.48 21.90
CA SER A 2 12.76 41.97 20.64
C SER A 2 11.75 41.01 20.00
N ILE A 3 11.16 41.43 18.89
CA ILE A 3 10.17 40.64 18.15
C ILE A 3 10.94 39.77 17.15
N LYS A 4 11.08 38.48 17.44
CA LYS A 4 11.66 37.54 16.47
C LYS A 4 10.64 37.34 15.34
N PRO A 5 10.98 37.59 14.07
CA PRO A 5 10.05 37.32 12.97
C PRO A 5 9.84 35.80 12.86
N GLY A 6 8.61 35.36 13.10
CA GLY A 6 8.22 33.97 12.88
C GLY A 6 8.26 33.65 11.39
N ARG A 7 8.99 32.60 11.00
CA ARG A 7 8.94 32.06 9.64
C ARG A 7 7.54 31.48 9.41
N LEU A 8 6.84 31.92 8.37
CA LEU A 8 5.64 31.25 7.88
C LEU A 8 6.05 29.85 7.40
N GLN A 9 5.54 28.81 8.04
CA GLN A 9 5.76 27.43 7.63
C GLN A 9 4.87 27.17 6.41
N THR A 10 5.45 27.26 5.22
CA THR A 10 4.75 27.13 3.92
C THR A 10 4.52 25.68 3.50
N THR A 11 5.17 24.73 4.18
CA THR A 11 5.03 23.30 3.92
C THR A 11 4.11 22.69 4.97
N PRO A 12 3.02 21.99 4.58
CA PRO A 12 2.19 21.31 5.54
C PRO A 12 3.01 20.27 6.32
N PRO A 13 2.74 20.07 7.62
CA PRO A 13 3.47 19.10 8.41
C PRO A 13 3.17 17.68 7.94
N VAL A 14 4.23 16.89 7.71
CA VAL A 14 4.09 15.48 7.34
C VAL A 14 3.80 14.65 8.59
N GLY A 15 2.61 14.03 8.63
CA GLY A 15 2.19 13.10 9.69
C GLY A 15 2.45 11.64 9.32
N GLY A 16 2.42 10.76 10.31
CA GLY A 16 2.48 9.30 10.12
C GLY A 16 1.12 8.64 10.39
N TYR A 17 0.69 7.77 9.48
CA TYR A 17 -0.62 7.14 9.49
C TYR A 17 -0.51 5.63 9.39
N ASN A 18 -1.37 4.90 10.10
CA ASN A 18 -1.60 3.49 9.85
C ASN A 18 -2.73 3.35 8.83
N PHE A 19 -2.38 2.98 7.61
CA PHE A 19 -3.34 2.76 6.53
C PHE A 19 -3.71 1.28 6.48
N VAL A 20 -4.99 0.98 6.78
CA VAL A 20 -5.54 -0.37 6.77
C VAL A 20 -6.30 -0.58 5.47
N PHE A 21 -6.06 -1.70 4.80
CA PHE A 21 -6.70 -2.04 3.54
C PHE A 21 -6.98 -3.53 3.44
N GLU A 22 -7.90 -3.89 2.55
CA GLU A 22 -8.20 -5.28 2.21
C GLU A 22 -7.89 -5.53 0.74
N ALA A 23 -7.15 -6.60 0.48
CA ALA A 23 -6.89 -7.10 -0.85
C ALA A 23 -7.77 -8.32 -1.11
N CYS A 24 -8.72 -8.20 -2.04
CA CYS A 24 -9.69 -9.24 -2.36
C CYS A 24 -9.49 -9.78 -3.77
N VAL A 25 -9.68 -11.08 -3.95
CA VAL A 25 -9.62 -11.70 -5.28
C VAL A 25 -10.84 -12.59 -5.51
N LYS A 26 -11.46 -12.47 -6.70
CA LYS A 26 -12.64 -13.25 -7.08
C LYS A 26 -12.26 -14.61 -7.67
N ALA A 27 -11.43 -14.64 -8.70
CA ALA A 27 -11.31 -15.82 -9.54
C ALA A 27 -10.06 -16.69 -9.29
N GLN A 28 -8.91 -16.08 -9.05
CA GLN A 28 -7.63 -16.80 -9.05
C GLN A 28 -6.84 -16.52 -7.78
N GLN A 29 -6.15 -17.55 -7.28
CA GLN A 29 -5.19 -17.35 -6.22
C GLN A 29 -4.07 -16.39 -6.65
N VAL A 30 -3.75 -15.43 -5.78
CA VAL A 30 -2.60 -14.54 -5.95
C VAL A 30 -1.51 -14.97 -4.99
N ILE A 31 -0.39 -15.41 -5.56
CA ILE A 31 0.82 -15.80 -4.85
C ILE A 31 1.72 -14.58 -4.68
N ALA A 32 2.20 -14.36 -3.45
CA ALA A 32 3.00 -13.20 -3.06
C ALA A 32 2.38 -11.86 -3.56
N PRO A 33 1.19 -11.48 -3.05
CA PRO A 33 0.54 -10.24 -3.46
C PRO A 33 1.40 -9.03 -3.12
N GLU A 34 1.52 -8.09 -4.05
CA GLU A 34 2.24 -6.83 -3.84
C GLU A 34 1.31 -5.65 -4.00
N VAL A 35 1.30 -4.77 -3.00
CA VAL A 35 0.48 -3.58 -2.95
C VAL A 35 1.37 -2.35 -2.96
N TYR A 36 1.16 -1.49 -3.95
CA TYR A 36 1.72 -0.15 -3.98
C TYR A 36 0.88 0.78 -3.14
N VAL A 37 1.46 1.38 -2.12
CA VAL A 37 0.79 2.38 -1.26
C VAL A 37 1.50 3.71 -1.44
N LYS A 38 0.74 4.74 -1.79
CA LYS A 38 1.26 6.07 -2.14
C LYS A 38 0.43 7.16 -1.48
N SER A 39 1.10 8.20 -1.01
CA SER A 39 0.55 9.48 -0.58
C SER A 39 1.20 10.63 -1.36
N ASP A 40 0.84 11.86 -1.00
CA ASP A 40 1.51 13.08 -1.44
C ASP A 40 2.99 13.18 -1.00
N SER A 41 3.37 12.49 0.07
CA SER A 41 4.67 12.64 0.74
C SER A 41 5.55 11.38 0.73
N GLU A 42 4.98 10.20 0.51
CA GLU A 42 5.70 8.92 0.52
C GLU A 42 5.08 7.93 -0.47
N SER A 43 5.89 7.03 -1.01
CA SER A 43 5.38 5.84 -1.69
C SER A 43 6.20 4.62 -1.32
N LYS A 44 5.54 3.46 -1.22
CA LYS A 44 6.18 2.18 -0.90
C LYS A 44 5.42 1.01 -1.49
N THR A 45 6.12 -0.08 -1.69
CA THR A 45 5.52 -1.36 -2.08
C THR A 45 5.60 -2.30 -0.88
N VAL A 46 4.49 -2.98 -0.59
CA VAL A 46 4.40 -3.95 0.49
C VAL A 46 3.99 -5.29 -0.09
N THR A 47 4.79 -6.31 0.17
CA THR A 47 4.43 -7.71 -0.10
C THR A 47 3.58 -8.22 1.06
N LEU A 48 2.40 -8.77 0.77
CA LEU A 48 1.56 -9.39 1.78
C LEU A 48 2.17 -10.73 2.23
N ALA A 49 2.09 -11.00 3.53
CA ALA A 49 2.60 -12.24 4.10
C ALA A 49 1.80 -13.48 3.64
N GLU A 50 0.52 -13.28 3.34
CA GLU A 50 -0.40 -14.35 2.95
C GLU A 50 -0.74 -14.26 1.46
N ASN A 51 -0.87 -15.43 0.84
CA ASN A 51 -1.46 -15.55 -0.48
C ASN A 51 -2.97 -15.31 -0.39
N ILE A 52 -3.53 -14.65 -1.39
CA ILE A 52 -4.99 -14.42 -1.43
C ILE A 52 -5.62 -15.58 -2.20
N MET A 53 -6.49 -16.33 -1.53
CA MET A 53 -7.23 -17.44 -2.14
C MET A 53 -8.37 -16.93 -3.04
N PRO A 54 -8.87 -17.75 -3.98
CA PRO A 54 -10.06 -17.40 -4.75
C PRO A 54 -11.25 -17.12 -3.84
N ASN A 55 -12.00 -16.05 -4.14
CA ASN A 55 -13.14 -15.56 -3.36
C ASN A 55 -12.82 -15.21 -1.90
N SER A 56 -11.57 -14.86 -1.58
CA SER A 56 -11.18 -14.41 -0.25
C SER A 56 -10.57 -13.00 -0.27
N CYS A 57 -10.52 -12.40 0.92
CA CYS A 57 -9.85 -11.13 1.18
C CYS A 57 -8.79 -11.35 2.25
N VAL A 58 -7.70 -10.58 2.16
CA VAL A 58 -6.67 -10.49 3.20
C VAL A 58 -6.59 -9.04 3.64
N THR A 59 -6.74 -8.81 4.93
CA THR A 59 -6.62 -7.50 5.56
C THR A 59 -5.16 -7.26 5.96
N SER A 60 -4.64 -6.07 5.66
CA SER A 60 -3.28 -5.69 6.03
C SER A 60 -3.23 -4.23 6.43
N ALA A 61 -2.15 -3.84 7.11
CA ALA A 61 -1.92 -2.49 7.55
C ALA A 61 -0.48 -2.07 7.22
N VAL A 62 -0.32 -0.81 6.85
CA VAL A 62 1.00 -0.23 6.58
C VAL A 62 1.10 1.14 7.22
N PHE A 63 2.25 1.43 7.82
CA PHE A 63 2.58 2.78 8.25
C PHE A 63 3.02 3.62 7.04
N ILE A 64 2.41 4.77 6.78
CA ILE A 64 2.75 5.68 5.69
C ILE A 64 2.74 7.15 6.15
N LYS A 65 3.67 7.94 5.60
CA LYS A 65 3.76 9.37 5.83
C LYS A 65 2.97 10.15 4.79
N ALA A 66 2.19 11.13 5.22
CA ALA A 66 1.40 11.99 4.34
C ALA A 66 1.30 13.40 4.93
N SER A 67 1.26 14.42 4.08
CA SER A 67 0.86 15.76 4.51
C SER A 67 -0.66 15.91 4.44
N ASP A 68 -1.30 15.15 3.55
CA ASP A 68 -2.76 15.05 3.41
C ASP A 68 -3.19 13.57 3.59
N PRO A 69 -3.91 13.22 4.68
CA PRO A 69 -4.40 11.86 4.91
C PRO A 69 -5.26 11.33 3.76
N ASP A 70 -6.03 12.18 3.10
CA ASP A 70 -6.97 11.78 2.04
C ASP A 70 -6.25 11.49 0.70
N SER A 71 -4.96 11.82 0.61
CA SER A 71 -4.11 11.50 -0.55
C SER A 71 -3.61 10.05 -0.57
N ILE A 72 -3.78 9.32 0.54
CA ILE A 72 -3.25 7.96 0.68
C ILE A 72 -4.10 7.00 -0.17
N THR A 73 -3.45 6.31 -1.10
CA THR A 73 -4.06 5.35 -2.01
C THR A 73 -3.28 4.04 -2.02
N ALA A 74 -3.97 2.93 -2.30
CA ALA A 74 -3.36 1.63 -2.45
C ALA A 74 -3.81 0.96 -3.76
N GLN A 75 -2.87 0.30 -4.43
CA GLN A 75 -3.12 -0.43 -5.67
C GLN A 75 -2.41 -1.79 -5.64
N LEU A 76 -3.14 -2.85 -5.95
CA LEU A 76 -2.57 -4.18 -6.14
C LEU A 76 -1.78 -4.22 -7.46
N ILE A 77 -0.46 -4.35 -7.37
CA ILE A 77 0.44 -4.44 -8.53
C ILE A 77 0.42 -5.87 -9.08
N ASN A 78 0.58 -6.86 -8.20
CA ASN A 78 0.54 -8.26 -8.59
C ASN A 78 -0.90 -8.78 -8.60
N LYS A 79 -1.53 -8.74 -9.77
CA LYS A 79 -2.93 -9.15 -9.98
C LYS A 79 -3.10 -10.66 -10.24
N GLY A 80 -2.06 -11.46 -10.02
CA GLY A 80 -2.10 -12.92 -10.22
C GLY A 80 -1.68 -13.42 -11.60
N GLU A 81 -1.29 -12.54 -12.54
CA GLU A 81 -0.72 -12.94 -13.83
C GLU A 81 0.59 -13.71 -13.65
N ILE A 82 1.46 -13.25 -12.75
CA ILE A 82 2.68 -13.95 -12.38
C ILE A 82 2.34 -15.26 -11.67
N SER A 83 1.31 -15.27 -10.83
CA SER A 83 0.85 -16.48 -10.16
C SER A 83 0.36 -17.56 -11.15
N LYS A 84 -0.18 -17.19 -12.33
CA LYS A 84 -0.51 -18.16 -13.39
C LYS A 84 0.75 -18.88 -13.88
N LEU A 85 1.84 -18.14 -14.07
CA LEU A 85 3.11 -18.68 -14.55
C LEU A 85 3.74 -19.60 -13.49
N THR A 86 3.75 -19.20 -12.22
CA THR A 86 4.29 -20.04 -11.14
C THR A 86 3.54 -21.37 -11.03
N ILE A 87 2.20 -21.35 -11.03
CA ILE A 87 1.39 -22.57 -10.96
C ILE A 87 1.61 -23.47 -12.19
N ALA A 88 1.81 -22.88 -13.37
CA ALA A 88 2.09 -23.66 -14.58
C ALA A 88 3.46 -24.36 -14.53
N LEU A 89 4.44 -23.72 -13.87
CA LEU A 89 5.80 -24.26 -13.72
C LEU A 89 5.91 -25.31 -12.61
N GLU A 90 5.12 -25.22 -11.54
CA GLU A 90 5.08 -26.22 -10.46
C GLU A 90 4.42 -27.55 -10.87
N LYS A 91 3.60 -27.55 -11.92
CA LYS A 91 2.88 -28.74 -12.41
C LYS A 91 3.70 -29.60 -13.38
N LYS A 92 4.99 -29.32 -13.56
CA LYS A 92 5.87 -30.01 -14.51
C LYS A 92 6.99 -30.73 -13.79
#